data_AF-A0A353ZEV4-F1
#
_entry.id   AF-A0A353ZEV4-F1
#
_cell.length_a   1.000
_cell.length_b   1.000
_cell.length_c   1.000
_cell.angle_alpha   90.00
_cell.angle_beta   90.00
_cell.angle_gamma   90.00
#
_symmetry.space_group_name_H-M   'P 1'
#
loop_
_entity.id
_entity.type
_entity.pdbx_description
1 polymer ?
#
loop_
_entity_poly.entity_id
_entity_poly.type
_entity_poly.pdbx_seq_one_letter_code
_entity_poly.pdbx_strand_id
1 'polypeptide(L)'
;MTWGCWALLSGTLLAAAEIPAETLALLKTFQEEFITVTPGSGMFPASFVMGTPGGPFTEQPPQKVTLAESFAMAKYEVPQNLWEAVMGSNPSKWKGKRNSVEMFSFREANDFCRKLTELLREAELIKADEEI
;
A
#
# COMPACT_ATOMS: atom_id res chain seq x y z
N MET A 1 -2.80 -63.22 0.97
CA MET A 1 -1.36 -62.91 0.98
C MET A 1 -1.17 -61.58 0.28
N THR A 2 -0.48 -60.64 0.96
CA THR A 2 -0.07 -59.27 0.56
C THR A 2 -1.23 -58.36 0.08
N TRP A 3 -1.94 -57.60 0.92
CA TRP A 3 -1.49 -56.42 1.69
C TRP A 3 -0.58 -55.50 0.87
N GLY A 4 -1.19 -54.50 0.23
CA GLY A 4 -0.53 -53.37 -0.41
C GLY A 4 -1.28 -52.10 -0.05
N CYS A 5 -1.09 -51.67 1.21
CA CYS A 5 -1.54 -50.39 1.74
C CYS A 5 -0.69 -49.29 1.09
N TRP A 6 -1.22 -48.59 0.09
CA TRP A 6 -0.60 -47.36 -0.40
C TRP A 6 -1.03 -46.25 0.56
N ALA A 7 -0.15 -45.98 1.52
CA ALA A 7 -0.30 -44.89 2.46
C ALA A 7 -0.49 -43.57 1.68
N LEU A 8 -1.67 -42.97 1.89
CA LEU A 8 -1.92 -41.57 1.62
C LEU A 8 -0.90 -40.76 2.42
N LEU A 9 0.16 -40.32 1.76
CA LEU A 9 0.91 -39.15 2.21
C LEU A 9 0.01 -37.95 1.96
N SER A 10 -0.92 -37.74 2.89
CA SER A 10 -1.58 -36.47 3.11
C SER A 10 -0.51 -35.48 3.54
N GLY A 11 0.26 -34.98 2.57
CA GLY A 11 0.92 -33.71 2.71
C GLY A 11 -0.19 -32.68 2.84
N THR A 12 -0.54 -32.33 4.07
CA THR A 12 -1.14 -31.03 4.34
C THR A 12 -0.11 -30.01 3.88
N LEU A 13 -0.21 -29.61 2.61
CA LEU A 13 0.13 -28.25 2.25
C LEU A 13 -0.63 -27.40 3.26
N LEU A 14 0.11 -26.72 4.14
CA LEU A 14 -0.43 -25.51 4.74
C LEU A 14 -0.93 -24.70 3.54
N ALA A 15 -2.24 -24.56 3.41
CA ALA A 15 -2.79 -23.58 2.51
C ALA A 15 -2.15 -22.25 2.94
N ALA A 16 -1.33 -21.66 2.07
CA ALA A 16 -1.15 -20.22 2.11
C ALA A 16 -2.58 -19.66 2.15
N ALA A 17 -2.91 -18.93 3.21
CA ALA A 17 -4.27 -18.47 3.40
C ALA A 17 -4.64 -17.64 2.18
N GLU A 18 -5.52 -18.16 1.32
CA GLU A 18 -5.94 -17.44 0.12
C GLU A 18 -6.48 -16.06 0.53
N ILE A 19 -6.00 -15.01 -0.13
CA ILE A 19 -6.45 -13.64 0.14
C ILE A 19 -7.98 -13.61 0.01
N PRO A 20 -8.74 -13.18 1.06
CA PRO A 20 -10.19 -13.15 1.00
C PRO A 20 -10.69 -12.32 -0.19
N ALA A 21 -11.75 -12.77 -0.87
CA ALA A 21 -12.25 -12.11 -2.07
C ALA A 21 -12.60 -10.62 -1.86
N GLU A 22 -13.11 -10.27 -0.67
CA GLU A 22 -13.36 -8.87 -0.30
C GLU A 22 -12.06 -8.06 -0.20
N THR A 23 -11.02 -8.61 0.43
CA THR A 23 -9.69 -8.00 0.51
C THR A 23 -9.10 -7.81 -0.88
N LEU A 24 -9.19 -8.82 -1.75
CA LEU A 24 -8.70 -8.73 -3.12
C LEU A 24 -9.39 -7.61 -3.91
N ALA A 25 -10.70 -7.42 -3.73
CA ALA A 25 -11.43 -6.33 -4.37
C ALA A 25 -10.95 -4.95 -3.87
N LEU A 26 -10.64 -4.83 -2.58
CA LEU A 26 -10.08 -3.60 -2.00
C LEU A 26 -8.67 -3.30 -2.53
N LEU A 27 -7.82 -4.32 -2.63
CA LEU A 27 -6.47 -4.19 -3.18
C LEU A 27 -6.50 -3.75 -4.65
N LYS A 28 -7.38 -4.34 -5.47
CA LYS A 28 -7.59 -3.94 -6.86
C LYS A 28 -8.01 -2.48 -6.98
N THR A 29 -9.04 -2.09 -6.22
CA THR A 29 -9.52 -0.71 -6.20
C THR A 29 -8.40 0.25 -5.79
N PHE A 30 -7.64 -0.10 -4.76
CA PHE A 30 -6.54 0.73 -4.27
C PHE A 30 -5.45 0.90 -5.33
N GLN A 31 -5.06 -0.15 -6.04
CA GLN A 31 -4.07 -0.09 -7.11
C GLN A 31 -4.55 0.75 -8.30
N GLU A 32 -5.81 0.60 -8.71
CA GLU A 32 -6.42 1.39 -9.80
C GLU A 32 -6.51 2.89 -9.47
N GLU A 33 -6.52 3.24 -8.18
CA GLU A 33 -6.56 4.62 -7.69
C GLU A 33 -5.17 5.28 -7.60
N PHE A 34 -4.09 4.67 -8.10
CA PHE A 34 -2.78 5.32 -8.19
C PHE A 34 -2.66 6.24 -9.41
N ILE A 35 -1.97 7.36 -9.19
CA ILE A 35 -1.57 8.29 -10.24
C ILE A 35 -0.08 8.14 -10.45
N THR A 36 0.32 7.77 -11.67
CA THR A 36 1.73 7.80 -12.06
C THR A 36 2.18 9.24 -12.27
N VAL A 37 3.16 9.66 -11.50
CA VAL A 37 3.85 10.94 -11.65
C VAL A 37 5.13 10.70 -12.43
N THR A 38 5.23 11.33 -13.59
CA THR A 38 6.40 11.26 -14.48
C THR A 38 7.05 12.64 -14.56
N PRO A 39 8.01 12.95 -13.67
CA PRO A 39 8.66 14.26 -13.64
C PRO A 39 9.24 14.64 -15.02
N GLY A 40 8.91 15.85 -15.48
CA GLY A 40 9.36 16.37 -16.79
C GLY A 40 8.47 16.01 -17.97
N SER A 41 7.37 15.30 -17.75
CA SER A 41 6.43 14.91 -18.82
C SER A 41 5.01 15.41 -18.55
N GLY A 42 4.34 15.88 -19.62
CA GLY A 42 2.95 16.34 -19.56
C GLY A 42 2.74 17.47 -18.55
N MET A 43 1.87 17.22 -17.57
CA MET A 43 1.53 18.20 -16.52
C MET A 43 2.45 18.15 -15.30
N PHE A 44 3.42 17.25 -15.26
CA PHE A 44 4.29 17.05 -14.09
C PHE A 44 5.65 17.74 -14.30
N PRO A 45 5.91 18.90 -13.66
CA PRO A 45 7.22 19.54 -13.78
C PRO A 45 8.31 18.68 -13.14
N ALA A 46 9.50 18.67 -13.74
CA ALA A 46 10.65 17.92 -13.19
C ALA A 46 11.19 18.53 -11.90
N SER A 47 11.02 19.85 -11.72
CA SER A 47 11.50 20.59 -10.55
C SER A 47 10.43 21.52 -10.01
N PHE A 48 10.44 21.73 -8.70
CA PHE A 48 9.61 22.71 -8.01
C PHE A 48 10.38 23.34 -6.84
N VAL A 49 9.86 24.44 -6.29
CA VAL A 49 10.42 25.07 -5.11
C VAL A 49 9.65 24.59 -3.89
N MET A 50 10.34 23.92 -2.96
CA MET A 50 9.80 23.49 -1.68
C MET A 50 10.12 24.53 -0.62
N GLY A 51 9.10 24.96 0.13
CA GLY A 51 9.20 26.00 1.16
C GLY A 51 8.70 27.36 0.70
N THR A 52 8.42 28.24 1.67
CA THR A 52 7.75 29.52 1.44
C THR A 52 8.70 30.68 1.79
N PRO A 53 9.06 31.57 0.83
CA PRO A 53 9.85 32.75 1.14
C PRO A 53 9.14 33.63 2.18
N GLY A 54 9.82 33.95 3.29
CA GLY A 54 9.21 34.70 4.40
C GLY A 54 8.18 33.93 5.23
N GLY A 55 8.04 32.62 5.01
CA GLY A 55 7.18 31.74 5.80
C GLY A 55 7.74 31.39 7.18
N PRO A 56 7.14 30.43 7.89
CA PRO A 56 7.66 29.92 9.16
C PRO A 56 9.12 29.46 9.03
N PHE A 57 9.87 29.49 10.14
CA PHE A 57 11.27 29.05 10.15
C PHE A 57 11.45 27.61 9.63
N THR A 58 10.47 26.74 9.87
CA THR A 58 10.44 25.34 9.42
C THR A 58 10.19 25.16 7.91
N GLU A 59 9.81 26.22 7.19
CA GLU A 59 9.59 26.22 5.74
C GLU A 59 10.69 26.98 4.97
N GLN A 60 11.73 27.43 5.68
CA GLN A 60 12.83 28.20 5.12
C GLN A 60 14.16 27.45 5.21
N PRO A 61 15.13 27.77 4.33
CA PRO A 61 14.95 28.56 3.11
C PRO A 61 14.31 27.74 1.99
N PRO A 62 13.56 28.36 1.06
CA PRO A 62 13.02 27.65 -0.09
C PRO A 62 14.11 26.95 -0.90
N GLN A 63 13.92 25.68 -1.21
CA GLN A 63 14.88 24.84 -1.94
C GLN A 63 14.30 24.40 -3.28
N LYS A 64 15.12 24.44 -4.34
CA LYS A 64 14.73 23.83 -5.63
C LYS A 64 14.94 22.32 -5.56
N VAL A 65 13.85 21.57 -5.62
CA VAL A 65 13.85 20.10 -5.64
C VAL A 65 13.66 19.64 -7.09
N THR A 66 14.40 18.60 -7.50
CA THR A 66 14.26 17.96 -8.81
C THR A 66 14.05 16.47 -8.59
N LEU A 67 12.97 15.92 -9.15
CA LEU A 67 12.67 14.50 -9.09
C LEU A 67 13.19 13.83 -10.36
N ALA A 68 14.08 12.85 -10.19
CA ALA A 68 14.74 12.17 -11.30
C ALA A 68 13.96 10.96 -11.81
N GLU A 69 13.20 10.31 -10.92
CA GLU A 69 12.52 9.05 -11.19
C GLU A 69 11.01 9.22 -11.16
N SER A 70 10.33 8.41 -11.98
CA SER A 70 8.87 8.33 -11.93
C SER A 70 8.44 7.51 -10.74
N PHE A 71 7.34 7.89 -10.12
CA PHE A 71 6.76 7.20 -8.99
C PHE A 71 5.24 7.23 -9.09
N ALA A 72 4.57 6.41 -8.29
CA ALA A 72 3.13 6.41 -8.22
C ALA A 72 2.68 6.94 -6.85
N MET A 73 1.56 7.64 -6.80
CA MET A 73 0.98 8.14 -5.56
C MET A 73 -0.51 7.81 -5.54
N ALA A 74 -0.99 7.31 -4.40
CA ALA A 74 -2.42 7.07 -4.21
C ALA A 74 -3.19 8.39 -4.36
N LYS A 75 -4.31 8.37 -5.09
CA LYS A 75 -5.16 9.54 -5.31
C LYS A 75 -5.86 10.02 -4.04
N TYR A 76 -6.09 9.11 -3.09
CA TYR A 76 -6.80 9.35 -1.84
C TYR A 76 -5.99 8.83 -0.65
N GLU A 77 -6.29 9.35 0.53
CA GLU A 77 -5.79 8.80 1.78
C GLU A 77 -6.29 7.36 2.00
N VAL A 78 -5.54 6.58 2.78
CA VAL A 78 -5.82 5.16 3.02
C VAL A 78 -7.21 4.99 3.66
N PRO A 79 -8.14 4.27 3.00
CA PRO A 79 -9.46 4.01 3.54
C PRO A 79 -9.43 3.07 4.75
N GLN A 80 -10.33 3.27 5.72
CA GLN A 80 -10.45 2.43 6.91
C GLN A 80 -10.71 0.95 6.61
N ASN A 81 -11.51 0.64 5.59
CA ASN A 81 -11.78 -0.75 5.23
C ASN A 81 -10.55 -1.47 4.66
N LEU A 82 -9.71 -0.77 3.88
CA LEU A 82 -8.44 -1.31 3.40
C LEU A 82 -7.48 -1.52 4.57
N TRP A 83 -7.36 -0.53 5.46
CA TRP A 83 -6.54 -0.66 6.66
C TRP A 83 -6.95 -1.88 7.50
N GLU A 84 -8.24 -2.02 7.79
CA GLU A 84 -8.77 -3.13 8.59
C GLU A 84 -8.54 -4.48 7.91
N ALA A 85 -8.69 -4.56 6.58
CA ALA A 85 -8.41 -5.77 5.82
C ALA A 85 -6.92 -6.20 5.86
N VAL A 86 -6.00 -5.23 5.93
CA VAL A 86 -4.55 -5.48 5.98
C VAL A 86 -4.04 -5.71 7.41
N MET A 87 -4.54 -4.93 8.37
CA MET A 87 -4.04 -4.89 9.74
C MET A 87 -4.86 -5.74 10.72
N GLY A 88 -6.09 -6.13 10.33
CA GLY A 88 -7.00 -6.92 11.16
C GLY A 88 -7.74 -6.12 12.23
N SER A 89 -7.51 -4.81 12.32
CA SER A 89 -8.22 -3.92 13.24
C SER A 89 -8.30 -2.50 12.68
N ASN A 90 -9.27 -1.72 13.15
CA ASN A 90 -9.51 -0.34 12.72
C ASN A 90 -9.32 0.62 13.91
N PRO A 91 -8.20 1.39 13.95
CA PRO A 91 -7.88 2.28 15.06
C PRO A 91 -8.74 3.54 15.10
N SER A 92 -9.39 3.92 13.98
CA SER A 92 -10.07 5.21 13.85
C SER A 92 -11.15 5.42 14.91
N LYS A 93 -11.17 6.60 15.51
CA LYS A 93 -12.27 7.11 16.31
C LYS A 93 -13.52 7.35 15.45
N TRP A 94 -13.37 7.95 14.27
CA TRP A 94 -14.50 8.28 13.40
C TRP A 94 -14.75 7.19 12.36
N LYS A 95 -15.87 6.48 12.46
CA LYS A 95 -16.12 5.30 11.61
C LYS A 95 -16.75 5.63 10.27
N GLY A 96 -16.22 5.00 9.22
CA GLY A 96 -16.81 4.98 7.88
C GLY A 96 -15.90 4.24 6.92
N LYS A 97 -16.45 3.30 6.12
CA LYS A 97 -15.63 2.38 5.29
C LYS A 97 -14.62 3.11 4.39
N ARG A 98 -15.04 4.22 3.77
CA ARG A 98 -14.23 5.05 2.86
C ARG A 98 -13.69 6.33 3.50
N ASN A 99 -13.80 6.46 4.82
CA ASN A 99 -13.09 7.53 5.52
C ASN A 99 -11.60 7.18 5.60
N SER A 100 -10.76 8.21 5.67
CA SER A 100 -9.35 8.06 5.97
C SER A 100 -9.15 7.38 7.32
N VAL A 101 -8.21 6.45 7.38
CA VAL A 101 -7.80 5.85 8.65
C VAL A 101 -7.03 6.88 9.49
N GLU A 102 -7.19 6.79 10.81
CA GLU A 102 -6.58 7.71 11.79
C GLU A 102 -6.42 7.01 13.16
N MET A 103 -5.79 7.66 14.14
CA MET A 103 -5.40 7.10 15.45
C MET A 103 -4.34 5.99 15.43
N PHE A 104 -3.37 6.04 14.51
CA PHE A 104 -2.25 5.09 14.48
C PHE A 104 -0.90 5.80 14.60
N SER A 105 0.11 5.07 15.04
CA SER A 105 1.49 5.51 15.17
C SER A 105 2.25 5.39 13.85
N PHE A 106 3.38 6.11 13.73
CA PHE A 106 4.29 5.96 12.58
C PHE A 106 4.74 4.50 12.39
N ARG A 107 4.94 3.75 13.48
CA ARG A 107 5.31 2.33 13.40
C ARG A 107 4.21 1.50 12.74
N GLU A 108 2.96 1.70 13.14
CA GLU A 108 1.82 1.00 12.55
C GLU A 108 1.62 1.36 11.08
N ALA A 109 1.92 2.60 10.69
CA ALA A 109 1.93 3.02 9.28
C ALA A 109 2.94 2.21 8.45
N ASN A 110 4.18 2.05 8.94
CA ASN A 110 5.19 1.24 8.27
C ASN A 110 4.80 -0.24 8.24
N ASP A 111 4.18 -0.75 9.30
CA ASP A 111 3.68 -2.13 9.34
C ASP A 111 2.55 -2.35 8.32
N PHE A 112 1.67 -1.36 8.14
CA PHE A 112 0.66 -1.37 7.08
C PHE A 112 1.30 -1.40 5.69
N CYS A 113 2.24 -0.48 5.38
CA CYS A 113 2.93 -0.43 4.09
C CYS A 113 3.60 -1.76 3.72
N ARG A 114 4.30 -2.38 4.70
CA ARG A 114 4.95 -3.68 4.50
C ARG A 114 3.95 -4.78 4.17
N LYS A 115 2.91 -4.94 4.99
CA LYS A 115 1.88 -5.98 4.77
C LYS A 115 1.10 -5.76 3.49
N LEU A 116 0.77 -4.50 3.19
CA LEU A 116 0.09 -4.13 1.95
C LEU A 116 0.95 -4.48 0.73
N THR A 117 2.24 -4.18 0.77
CA THR A 117 3.19 -4.55 -0.31
C THR A 117 3.25 -6.07 -0.50
N GLU A 118 3.31 -6.85 0.59
CA GLU A 118 3.28 -8.32 0.53
C GLU A 118 1.99 -8.82 -0.14
N LEU A 119 0.82 -8.32 0.30
CA LEU A 119 -0.48 -8.69 -0.25
C LEU A 119 -0.65 -8.29 -1.72
N LEU A 120 -0.14 -7.13 -2.13
CA LEU A 120 -0.21 -6.68 -3.51
C LEU A 120 0.69 -7.51 -4.43
N ARG A 121 1.88 -7.94 -3.95
CA ARG A 121 2.76 -8.85 -4.68
C ARG A 121 2.15 -10.25 -4.80
N GLU A 122 1.57 -10.77 -3.71
CA GLU A 122 0.88 -12.07 -3.72
C GLU A 122 -0.35 -12.05 -4.65
N ALA A 123 -1.06 -10.93 -4.72
CA ALA A 123 -2.17 -10.73 -5.65
C ALA A 123 -1.74 -10.38 -7.09
N GLU A 124 -0.43 -10.32 -7.38
CA GLU A 124 0.14 -9.93 -8.68
C GLU A 124 -0.33 -8.55 -9.19
N LEU A 125 -0.60 -7.62 -8.26
CA LEU A 125 -1.06 -6.26 -8.56
C LEU A 125 0.08 -5.24 -8.73
N ILE A 126 1.26 -5.56 -8.20
CA ILE A 126 2.51 -4.81 -8.36
C ILE A 126 3.67 -5.76 -8.68
N LYS A 127 4.76 -5.25 -9.24
CA LYS A 127 5.95 -6.07 -9.53
C LYS A 127 6.72 -6.44 -8.26
N ALA A 128 7.57 -7.46 -8.37
CA ALA A 128 8.37 -7.94 -7.23
C ALA A 128 9.38 -6.90 -6.71
N ASP A 129 9.79 -5.95 -7.55
CA ASP A 129 10.71 -4.85 -7.24
C ASP A 129 10.00 -3.54 -6.86
N GLU A 130 8.65 -3.52 -6.87
CA GLU A 130 7.84 -2.35 -6.49
C GLU A 130 7.38 -2.47 -5.03
N GLU A 131 7.32 -1.34 -4.32
CA GLU A 131 6.84 -1.24 -2.93
C GLU A 131 6.05 0.06 -2.71
N ILE A 132 5.26 0.09 -1.63
CA ILE A 132 4.44 1.22 -1.20
C ILE A 132 4.92 1.74 0.16
#